data_AF-A0A9X2AID9-F1
#
_entry.id   AF-A0A9X2AID9-F1
#
_cell.length_a   1.000
_cell.length_b   1.000
_cell.length_c   1.000
_cell.angle_alpha   90.00
_cell.angle_beta   90.00
_cell.angle_gamma   90.00
#
_symmetry.space_group_name_H-M   'P 1'
#
loop_
_entity.id
_entity.type
_entity.pdbx_description
1 polymer ?
#
loop_
_entity_poly.entity_id
_entity_poly.type
_entity_poly.pdbx_seq_one_letter_code
_entity_poly.pdbx_strand_id
1 'polypeptide(L)'
;MAQFSGSLNVRRHLSFFILAGSSVLAGCGHALPNIPGFDAPSWRADPYACHNQRRAAVPALLRFREQLYEARADDVNALLGPPDEEELRANTEKVYYYYLEPGTQCNAGHVRSAAPRISLRFGPLGTVTEVLSDPLTPTR
;
A
#
# COMPACT_ATOMS: atom_id res chain seq x y z
N MET A 1 21.18 43.45 -64.95
CA MET A 1 19.82 43.36 -64.37
C MET A 1 19.09 42.21 -65.03
N ALA A 2 18.87 41.11 -64.30
CA ALA A 2 17.77 40.16 -64.49
C ALA A 2 17.90 39.10 -63.38
N GLN A 3 16.95 39.11 -62.45
CA GLN A 3 16.72 38.05 -61.46
C GLN A 3 16.25 36.77 -62.17
N PHE A 4 16.64 35.60 -61.67
CA PHE A 4 15.73 34.45 -61.72
C PHE A 4 15.85 33.60 -60.45
N SER A 5 14.66 33.29 -59.94
CA SER A 5 14.32 32.70 -58.67
C SER A 5 14.35 31.18 -58.73
N GLY A 6 14.71 30.52 -57.62
CA GLY A 6 14.60 29.07 -57.45
C GLY A 6 14.42 28.74 -55.98
N SER A 7 13.16 28.76 -55.51
CA SER A 7 12.77 28.38 -54.15
C SER A 7 13.18 26.94 -53.81
N LEU A 8 13.90 26.77 -52.71
CA LEU A 8 14.11 25.48 -52.06
C LEU A 8 12.77 24.94 -51.54
N ASN A 9 12.32 23.84 -52.13
CA ASN A 9 11.14 23.11 -51.67
C ASN A 9 11.55 22.09 -50.59
N VAL A 10 11.91 22.57 -49.40
CA VAL A 10 12.10 21.73 -48.19
C VAL A 10 10.84 21.86 -47.33
N ARG A 11 9.74 21.23 -47.76
CA ARG A 11 8.52 21.26 -46.95
C ARG A 11 7.59 20.09 -47.23
N ARG A 12 8.08 18.86 -47.08
CA ARG A 12 7.16 17.71 -47.05
C ARG A 12 7.63 16.45 -46.36
N HIS A 13 8.46 16.53 -45.34
CA HIS A 13 8.79 15.35 -44.53
C HIS A 13 8.73 15.54 -43.02
N LEU A 14 8.44 16.75 -42.53
CA LEU A 14 8.47 17.03 -41.08
C LEU A 14 7.11 16.88 -40.36
N SER A 15 6.10 16.30 -41.01
CA SER A 15 4.74 16.21 -40.44
C SER A 15 4.20 14.79 -40.30
N PHE A 16 4.99 13.76 -40.61
CA PHE A 16 4.53 12.36 -40.55
C PHE A 16 5.18 11.50 -39.45
N PHE A 17 5.91 12.12 -38.51
CA PHE A 17 6.61 11.43 -37.42
C PHE A 17 6.20 11.91 -36.01
N ILE A 18 4.98 12.46 -35.84
CA ILE A 18 4.48 12.95 -34.53
C ILE A 18 3.15 12.26 -34.14
N LEU A 19 2.81 11.13 -34.74
CA LEU A 19 1.59 10.36 -34.43
C LEU A 19 1.93 8.90 -34.18
N ALA A 20 2.78 8.64 -33.20
CA ALA A 20 3.04 7.29 -32.71
C ALA A 20 3.05 7.27 -31.18
N GLY A 21 1.86 7.07 -30.63
CA GLY A 21 1.68 6.20 -29.47
C GLY A 21 2.03 6.75 -28.10
N SER A 22 1.35 7.82 -27.66
CA SER A 22 1.14 8.04 -26.23
C SER A 22 0.04 7.10 -25.72
N SER A 23 0.35 5.81 -25.64
CA SER A 23 -0.50 4.83 -24.94
C SER A 23 -0.30 5.05 -23.44
N VAL A 24 -1.15 5.89 -22.85
CA VAL A 24 -1.23 6.03 -21.39
C VAL A 24 -1.78 4.71 -20.85
N LEU A 25 -0.89 3.89 -20.28
CA LEU A 25 -1.26 2.74 -19.47
C LEU A 25 -1.92 3.27 -18.18
N ALA A 26 -3.20 3.60 -18.25
CA ALA A 26 -4.02 3.80 -17.06
C ALA A 26 -4.22 2.42 -16.42
N GLY A 27 -3.40 2.10 -15.43
CA GLY A 27 -3.63 0.92 -14.58
C GLY A 27 -4.90 1.14 -13.77
N CYS A 28 -5.80 0.15 -13.78
CA CYS A 28 -7.01 0.13 -12.95
C CYS A 28 -6.65 -0.20 -11.49
N GLY A 29 -5.91 0.66 -10.81
CA GLY A 29 -5.75 0.61 -9.36
C GLY A 29 -6.75 1.58 -8.72
N HIS A 30 -7.71 1.07 -7.96
CA HIS A 30 -8.56 1.93 -7.13
C HIS A 30 -7.88 2.09 -5.77
N ALA A 31 -7.68 3.34 -5.35
CA ALA A 31 -7.22 3.64 -4.00
C ALA A 31 -8.20 3.07 -2.97
N LEU A 32 -7.67 2.64 -1.84
CA LEU A 32 -8.50 2.14 -0.75
C LEU A 32 -9.50 3.23 -0.30
N PRO A 33 -10.80 2.91 -0.14
CA PRO A 33 -11.74 3.85 0.42
C PRO A 33 -11.34 4.19 1.87
N ASN A 34 -11.80 5.35 2.34
CA ASN A 34 -11.63 5.70 3.75
C ASN A 34 -12.44 4.73 4.63
N ILE A 35 -11.81 4.21 5.69
CA ILE A 35 -12.47 3.32 6.65
C ILE A 35 -13.20 4.16 7.70
N PRO A 36 -14.54 4.05 7.84
CA PRO A 36 -15.29 4.84 8.80
C PRO A 36 -14.84 4.60 10.25
N GLY A 37 -14.50 5.67 10.97
CA GLY A 37 -14.07 5.61 12.36
C GLY A 37 -12.65 5.10 12.58
N PHE A 38 -11.85 4.90 11.52
CA PHE A 38 -10.45 4.52 11.62
C PHE A 38 -9.53 5.75 11.55
N ASP A 39 -8.77 6.00 12.61
CA ASP A 39 -7.77 7.07 12.66
C ASP A 39 -6.43 6.59 12.07
N ALA A 40 -6.34 6.63 10.74
CA ALA A 40 -5.13 6.25 10.00
C ALA A 40 -3.88 7.07 10.42
N PRO A 41 -3.96 8.39 10.64
CA PRO A 41 -2.84 9.16 11.20
C PRO A 41 -2.32 8.62 12.55
N SER A 42 -3.19 8.39 13.54
CA SER A 42 -2.75 7.86 14.84
C SER A 42 -2.18 6.45 14.72
N TRP A 43 -2.79 5.59 13.89
CA TRP A 43 -2.27 4.25 13.61
C TRP A 43 -0.84 4.29 13.07
N ARG A 44 -0.59 5.13 12.06
CA ARG A 44 0.73 5.29 11.42
C ARG A 44 1.76 5.92 12.34
N ALA A 45 1.32 6.73 13.31
CA ALA A 45 2.19 7.37 14.30
C ALA A 45 2.68 6.40 15.40
N ASP A 46 2.17 5.16 15.44
CA ASP A 46 2.51 4.15 16.44
C ASP A 46 3.13 2.88 15.80
N PRO A 47 4.31 2.97 15.17
CA PRO A 47 5.00 1.80 14.63
C PRO A 47 5.25 0.78 15.75
N TYR A 48 5.09 -0.51 15.45
CA TYR A 48 5.18 -1.61 16.41
C TYR A 48 4.16 -1.58 17.58
N ALA A 49 3.17 -0.68 17.54
CA ALA A 49 2.17 -0.47 18.59
C ALA A 49 2.74 -0.14 19.98
N CYS A 50 3.93 0.45 20.05
CA CYS A 50 4.63 0.67 21.32
C CYS A 50 3.96 1.71 22.23
N HIS A 51 3.13 2.57 21.67
CA HIS A 51 2.31 3.53 22.41
C HIS A 51 0.88 3.03 22.68
N ASN A 52 0.56 1.78 22.29
CA ASN A 52 -0.75 1.15 22.46
C ASN A 52 -1.92 1.92 21.80
N GLN A 53 -1.63 2.79 20.83
CA GLN A 53 -2.64 3.62 20.17
C GLN A 53 -3.46 2.79 19.18
N ARG A 54 -2.81 1.81 18.53
CA ARG A 54 -3.45 0.93 17.54
C ARG A 54 -4.60 0.12 18.12
N ARG A 55 -4.53 -0.27 19.40
CA ARG A 55 -5.59 -1.02 20.09
C ARG A 55 -6.97 -0.37 19.94
N ALA A 56 -7.05 0.95 20.04
CA ALA A 56 -8.32 1.69 19.94
C ALA A 56 -8.92 1.67 18.53
N ALA A 57 -8.07 1.52 17.50
CA ALA A 57 -8.49 1.51 16.10
C ALA A 57 -8.93 0.12 15.60
N VAL A 58 -8.55 -0.96 16.31
CA VAL A 58 -8.85 -2.35 15.94
C VAL A 58 -10.34 -2.61 15.68
N PRO A 59 -11.29 -2.16 16.54
CA PRO A 59 -12.71 -2.41 16.29
C PRO A 59 -13.21 -1.81 14.97
N ALA A 60 -12.77 -0.59 14.62
CA ALA A 60 -13.15 0.06 13.37
C ALA A 60 -12.53 -0.66 12.16
N LEU A 61 -11.23 -0.97 12.24
CA LEU A 61 -10.51 -1.68 11.18
C LEU A 61 -11.14 -3.05 10.90
N LEU A 62 -11.42 -3.84 11.95
CA LEU A 62 -11.98 -5.18 11.79
C LEU A 62 -13.45 -5.17 11.36
N ARG A 63 -14.23 -4.16 11.77
CA ARG A 63 -15.62 -3.99 11.31
C ARG A 63 -15.70 -3.79 9.80
N PHE A 64 -14.70 -3.13 9.21
CA PHE A 64 -14.65 -2.81 7.79
C PHE A 64 -13.50 -3.52 7.06
N ARG A 65 -12.98 -4.63 7.62
CA ARG A 65 -11.84 -5.37 7.06
C ARG A 65 -12.07 -5.80 5.61
N GLU A 66 -13.31 -5.98 5.21
CA GLU A 66 -13.68 -6.37 3.85
C GLU A 66 -13.18 -5.36 2.80
N GLN A 67 -13.01 -4.09 3.20
CA GLN A 67 -12.43 -3.04 2.34
C GLN A 67 -10.93 -3.21 2.09
N LEU A 68 -10.25 -4.05 2.89
CA LEU A 68 -8.84 -4.38 2.69
C LEU A 68 -8.65 -5.49 1.65
N TYR A 69 -9.67 -6.30 1.35
CA TYR A 69 -9.53 -7.35 0.34
C TYR A 69 -9.27 -6.75 -1.04
N GLU A 70 -8.46 -7.46 -1.83
CA GLU A 70 -8.02 -7.04 -3.16
C GLU A 70 -7.15 -5.77 -3.20
N ALA A 71 -6.92 -5.12 -2.07
CA ALA A 71 -6.04 -3.98 -1.94
C ALA A 71 -4.59 -4.34 -2.29
N ARG A 72 -3.91 -3.46 -3.01
CA ARG A 72 -2.46 -3.61 -3.26
C ARG A 72 -1.68 -3.19 -2.03
N ALA A 73 -0.46 -3.71 -1.91
CA ALA A 73 0.43 -3.35 -0.80
C ALA A 73 0.66 -1.84 -0.66
N ASP A 74 0.71 -1.09 -1.77
CA ASP A 74 0.87 0.36 -1.73
C ASP A 74 -0.36 1.06 -1.14
N ASP A 75 -1.57 0.60 -1.45
CA ASP A 75 -2.82 1.12 -0.87
C ASP A 75 -2.92 0.79 0.62
N VAL A 76 -2.53 -0.44 1.00
CA VAL A 76 -2.41 -0.86 2.40
C VAL A 76 -1.41 0.02 3.13
N ASN A 77 -0.24 0.28 2.55
CA ASN A 77 0.79 1.14 3.13
C ASN A 77 0.34 2.60 3.22
N ALA A 78 -0.45 3.09 2.27
CA ALA A 78 -1.01 4.43 2.33
C ALA A 78 -1.98 4.59 3.52
N LEU A 79 -2.78 3.56 3.81
CA LEU A 79 -3.71 3.54 4.93
C LEU A 79 -3.02 3.27 6.29
N LEU A 80 -2.29 2.16 6.39
CA LEU A 80 -1.76 1.60 7.64
C LEU A 80 -0.28 1.95 7.89
N GLY A 81 0.41 2.53 6.91
CA GLY A 81 1.86 2.69 6.95
C GLY A 81 2.61 1.39 6.64
N PRO A 82 3.96 1.44 6.66
CA PRO A 82 4.78 0.24 6.49
C PRO A 82 4.41 -0.83 7.53
N PRO A 83 4.46 -2.13 7.17
CA PRO A 83 4.26 -3.18 8.15
C PRO A 83 5.37 -3.16 9.19
N ASP A 84 5.04 -3.62 10.40
CA ASP A 84 6.04 -3.78 11.46
C ASP A 84 6.97 -4.97 11.14
N GLU A 85 6.42 -6.01 10.51
CA GLU A 85 7.19 -7.13 9.96
C GLU A 85 6.65 -7.52 8.58
N GLU A 86 7.56 -7.81 7.66
CA GLU A 86 7.26 -8.43 6.38
C GLU A 86 7.89 -9.83 6.34
N GLU A 87 7.09 -10.85 6.03
CA GLU A 87 7.55 -12.23 5.92
C GLU A 87 7.19 -12.79 4.55
N LEU A 88 8.13 -13.49 3.93
CA LEU A 88 7.90 -14.30 2.74
C LEU A 88 7.70 -15.75 3.17
N ARG A 89 6.47 -16.26 3.04
CA ARG A 89 6.14 -17.65 3.31
C ARG A 89 6.42 -18.54 2.11
N ALA A 90 6.16 -19.84 2.27
CA ALA A 90 6.27 -20.82 1.19
C ALA A 90 5.54 -20.33 -0.07
N ASN A 91 6.11 -20.61 -1.24
CA ASN A 91 5.62 -20.17 -2.55
C ASN A 91 5.63 -18.64 -2.75
N THR A 92 6.52 -17.91 -2.05
CA THR A 92 6.70 -16.46 -2.23
C THR A 92 5.46 -15.66 -1.83
N GLU A 93 4.65 -16.21 -0.92
CA GLU A 93 3.50 -15.50 -0.38
C GLU A 93 3.98 -14.42 0.59
N LYS A 94 3.62 -13.17 0.32
CA LYS A 94 3.98 -12.03 1.18
C LYS A 94 2.95 -11.88 2.30
N VAL A 95 3.43 -11.68 3.52
CA VAL A 95 2.59 -11.44 4.69
C VAL A 95 3.07 -10.19 5.41
N TYR A 96 2.16 -9.24 5.61
CA TYR A 96 2.39 -8.06 6.43
C TYR A 96 1.84 -8.30 7.81
N TYR A 97 2.63 -7.96 8.83
CA TYR A 97 2.19 -7.97 10.22
C TYR A 97 2.21 -6.57 10.80
N TYR A 98 1.16 -6.25 11.56
CA TYR A 98 1.07 -5.04 12.37
C TYR A 98 0.71 -5.46 13.79
N TYR A 99 1.58 -5.17 14.75
CA TYR A 99 1.26 -5.33 16.16
C TYR A 99 0.10 -4.41 16.55
N LEU A 100 -0.73 -4.88 17.49
CA LEU A 100 -1.89 -4.18 18.02
C LEU A 100 -1.66 -3.66 19.44
N GLU A 101 -0.71 -4.25 20.15
CA GLU A 101 -0.37 -3.97 21.55
C GLU A 101 1.15 -3.97 21.77
N PRO A 102 1.65 -3.22 22.77
CA PRO A 102 3.06 -3.26 23.14
C PRO A 102 3.51 -4.65 23.58
N GLY A 103 4.77 -4.97 23.30
CA GLY A 103 5.42 -6.20 23.72
C GLY A 103 6.93 -6.12 23.58
N THR A 104 7.58 -7.28 23.46
CA THR A 104 9.04 -7.36 23.32
C THR A 104 9.58 -6.69 22.05
N GLN A 105 8.73 -6.49 21.04
CA GLN A 105 9.07 -5.78 19.80
C GLN A 105 9.39 -4.30 20.02
N CYS A 106 9.01 -3.74 21.16
CA CYS A 106 9.27 -2.34 21.52
C CYS A 106 10.64 -2.12 22.17
N ASN A 107 11.35 -3.20 22.50
CA ASN A 107 12.70 -3.11 23.06
C ASN A 107 13.74 -2.88 21.95
N ALA A 108 14.95 -2.51 22.37
CA ALA A 108 16.08 -2.39 21.47
C ALA A 108 16.28 -3.69 20.66
N GLY A 109 16.34 -3.55 19.34
CA GLY A 109 16.51 -4.67 18.41
C GLY A 109 15.22 -5.28 17.86
N HIS A 110 14.04 -4.76 18.24
CA HIS A 110 12.75 -5.15 17.66
C HIS A 110 12.53 -6.67 17.59
N VAL A 111 12.87 -7.37 18.68
CA VAL A 111 12.73 -8.82 18.75
C VAL A 111 11.25 -9.19 18.61
N ARG A 112 10.94 -10.05 17.62
CA ARG A 112 9.58 -10.55 17.36
C ARG A 112 8.89 -10.94 18.67
N SER A 113 7.68 -10.44 18.86
CA SER A 113 6.88 -10.67 20.05
C SER A 113 5.74 -11.64 19.82
N ALA A 114 5.20 -12.16 20.92
CA ALA A 114 3.93 -12.86 20.95
C ALA A 114 2.74 -11.91 21.22
N ALA A 115 2.98 -10.60 21.25
CA ALA A 115 1.92 -9.60 21.38
C ALA A 115 0.90 -9.73 20.22
N PRO A 116 -0.40 -9.50 20.48
CA PRO A 116 -1.43 -9.57 19.45
C PRO A 116 -1.10 -8.73 18.22
N ARG A 117 -1.31 -9.29 17.03
CA ARG A 117 -1.09 -8.63 15.76
C ARG A 117 -2.23 -8.91 14.76
N ILE A 118 -2.34 -8.06 13.76
CA ILE A 118 -3.09 -8.34 12.54
C ILE A 118 -2.11 -8.78 11.46
N SER A 119 -2.49 -9.77 10.66
CA SER A 119 -1.75 -10.23 9.49
C SER A 119 -2.58 -10.08 8.22
N LEU A 120 -1.93 -9.53 7.19
CA LEU A 120 -2.48 -9.35 5.85
C LEU A 120 -1.67 -10.23 4.90
N ARG A 121 -2.30 -11.26 4.33
CA ARG A 121 -1.66 -12.13 3.35
C ARG A 121 -1.99 -11.66 1.95
N PHE A 122 -0.97 -11.64 1.10
CA PHE A 122 -1.09 -11.22 -0.28
C PHE A 122 -1.01 -12.42 -1.22
N GLY A 123 -2.02 -12.54 -2.08
CA GLY A 123 -2.05 -13.56 -3.13
C GLY A 123 -1.08 -13.26 -4.29
N PRO A 124 -1.06 -14.13 -5.32
CA PRO A 124 -0.14 -14.03 -6.45
C PRO A 124 -0.20 -12.71 -7.24
N LEU A 125 -1.33 -11.99 -7.18
CA LEU A 125 -1.53 -10.70 -7.83
C LEU A 125 -0.95 -9.51 -7.04
N GLY A 126 -0.38 -9.79 -5.86
CA GLY A 126 0.11 -8.77 -4.93
C GLY A 126 -1.02 -8.01 -4.23
N THR A 127 -2.18 -8.65 -4.08
CA THR A 127 -3.38 -8.09 -3.44
C THR A 127 -3.76 -8.90 -2.21
N VAL A 128 -4.38 -8.25 -1.22
CA VAL A 128 -4.79 -8.90 0.02
C VAL A 128 -5.85 -9.97 -0.24
N THR A 129 -5.60 -11.19 0.22
CA THR A 129 -6.51 -12.34 0.13
C THR A 129 -6.96 -12.85 1.48
N GLU A 130 -6.26 -12.49 2.57
CA GLU A 130 -6.65 -12.87 3.93
C GLU A 130 -6.31 -11.75 4.93
N VAL A 131 -7.21 -11.52 5.88
CA VAL A 131 -7.04 -10.61 7.01
C VAL A 131 -7.34 -11.38 8.29
N LEU A 132 -6.30 -11.64 9.10
CA LEU A 132 -6.43 -12.34 10.38
C LEU A 132 -5.98 -11.44 11.52
N SER A 133 -6.73 -11.40 12.61
CA SER A 133 -6.36 -10.67 13.82
C SER A 133 -6.29 -11.61 14.99
N ASP A 134 -5.22 -11.50 15.78
CA ASP A 134 -5.16 -12.10 17.10
C ASP A 134 -6.18 -11.40 18.02
N PRO A 135 -6.71 -12.13 19.03
CA PRO A 135 -7.54 -11.51 20.06
C PRO A 135 -6.71 -10.52 20.89
N LEU A 136 -7.29 -9.35 21.17
CA LEU A 136 -6.68 -8.36 22.07
C LEU A 136 -6.62 -8.89 23.50
N THR A 137 -5.59 -8.50 24.25
CA THR A 137 -5.47 -8.83 25.66
C THR A 137 -6.58 -8.11 26.44
N PRO A 138 -7.36 -8.78 27.32
CA PRO A 138 -8.36 -8.09 28.13
C PRO A 138 -7.74 -6.99 28.99
N THR A 139 -8.32 -5.77 28.96
CA THR A 139 -7.97 -4.71 29.93
C THR A 139 -8.51 -5.12 31.29
N ARG A 140 -7.62 -5.26 32.27
CA ARG A 140 -7.99 -5.52 33.67
C ARG A 140 -8.51 -4.25 34.33
#